data_AF-A0A8R1IDE2-F1
#
_entry.id   AF-A0A8R1IDE2-F1
#
_cell.length_a   1.000
_cell.length_b   1.000
_cell.length_c   1.000
_cell.angle_alpha   90.00
_cell.angle_beta   90.00
_cell.angle_gamma   90.00
#
_symmetry.space_group_name_H-M   'P 1'
#
loop_
_entity.id
_entity.type
_entity.pdbx_description
1 polymer ?
#
loop_
_entity_poly.entity_id
_entity_poly.type
_entity_poly.pdbx_seq_one_letter_code
_entity_poly.pdbx_strand_id
1 'polypeptide(L)'
;MGSVFDQINKLKKVTFIEGSVAVTRKIVQKPLGDCKFLSAVFNHAGQSSRSPCYVCNASWSNHGAHASTLKSFKFEESGSLRTLEQLQNEGNPLLELSPELAGPPQLHTFLGIVQSYVVNWLIALANREDYGPEVLPLDLKKQCKLLKSAEREEQWYESRARGLRFAIENVQRVLEVITKLFSDVPSRKSAIHQCGSVLCVASFAKKSTFGKLKSFQCTSCKRFIHNVCGFVFTSIDEEQSMIECNTQCVDCREGSALSLQLRKELLEELLDELVSQLEEDADVLNEVKDDREELEGMLRKSSGQTRKQLEETFRQIGCDYRVWYQELTGNQVRKLLRHSSIDLILSVFAPSEELRKMRKVMESLAFLMSEADNRIKSDEDIDKIANTVNLIVFNLRDLQPNVTVTPKLHLLAAHLIPFLRKHRSWGRMTEQGLESLHAIINNLTNRFASVRDTRLQYLLILQQLGNYNLLFDTGISMSPNS
;
A
#
# COMPACT_ATOMS: atom_id res chain seq x y z
N MET A 1 24.71 9.27 10.69
CA MET A 1 24.87 8.31 11.81
C MET A 1 26.07 7.37 11.67
N GLY A 2 26.84 7.37 10.57
CA GLY A 2 27.94 6.41 10.35
C GLY A 2 28.94 6.30 11.51
N SER A 3 29.40 7.43 12.05
CA SER A 3 30.35 7.46 13.18
C SER A 3 29.82 6.81 14.47
N VAL A 4 28.50 6.72 14.68
CA VAL A 4 27.89 6.03 15.83
C VAL A 4 27.86 4.54 15.58
N PHE A 5 27.48 4.12 14.37
CA PHE A 5 27.48 2.70 14.00
C PHE A 5 28.91 2.12 13.99
N ASP A 6 29.92 2.88 13.57
CA ASP A 6 31.32 2.48 13.68
C ASP A 6 31.74 2.20 15.13
N GLN A 7 31.29 3.04 16.07
CA GLN A 7 31.55 2.84 17.50
C GLN A 7 30.84 1.59 18.02
N ILE A 8 29.57 1.39 17.65
CA ILE A 8 28.79 0.20 18.01
C ILE A 8 29.46 -1.06 17.44
N ASN A 9 29.87 -1.06 16.17
CA ASN A 9 30.47 -2.23 15.53
C ASN A 9 31.82 -2.60 16.19
N LYS A 10 32.61 -1.61 16.64
CA LYS A 10 33.86 -1.83 17.39
C LYS A 10 33.65 -2.32 18.83
N LEU A 11 32.46 -2.12 19.40
CA LEU A 11 32.15 -2.49 20.78
C LEU A 11 31.94 -4.01 20.94
N LYS A 12 33.04 -4.76 21.02
CA LYS A 12 33.01 -6.24 21.15
C LYS A 12 33.27 -6.75 22.57
N LYS A 13 33.93 -5.94 23.41
CA LYS A 13 34.28 -6.26 24.80
C LYS A 13 34.18 -5.00 25.64
N VAL A 14 33.86 -5.17 26.92
CA VAL A 14 33.97 -4.11 27.94
C VAL A 14 34.92 -4.59 29.02
N THR A 15 35.78 -3.68 29.48
CA THR A 15 36.63 -3.90 30.65
C THR A 15 36.22 -2.91 31.72
N PHE A 16 35.92 -3.40 32.91
CA PHE A 16 35.57 -2.58 34.07
C PHE A 16 36.23 -3.16 35.33
N ILE A 17 36.28 -2.36 36.40
CA ILE A 17 36.87 -2.76 37.67
C ILE A 17 35.73 -3.28 38.56
N GLU A 18 35.83 -4.53 39.01
CA GLU A 18 34.94 -5.14 40.00
C GLU A 18 35.73 -5.30 41.31
N GLY A 19 35.53 -4.35 42.25
CA GLY A 19 36.36 -4.24 43.45
C GLY A 19 37.80 -3.81 43.11
N SER A 20 38.76 -4.73 43.27
CA SER A 20 40.18 -4.51 42.92
C SER A 20 40.62 -5.26 41.65
N VAL A 21 39.72 -5.98 40.99
CA VAL A 21 40.05 -6.84 39.85
C VAL A 21 39.52 -6.22 38.55
N ALA A 22 40.38 -6.14 37.54
CA ALA A 22 39.95 -5.78 36.19
C ALA A 22 39.29 -6.98 35.51
N VAL A 23 38.01 -6.84 35.18
CA VAL A 23 37.20 -7.89 34.54
C VAL A 23 36.89 -7.47 33.10
N THR A 24 37.22 -8.34 32.14
CA THR A 24 36.84 -8.16 30.74
C THR A 24 35.71 -9.11 30.37
N ARG A 25 34.60 -8.57 29.86
CA ARG A 25 33.45 -9.35 29.38
C ARG A 25 33.25 -9.13 27.88
N LYS A 26 32.87 -10.20 27.18
CA LYS A 26 32.44 -10.12 25.78
C LYS A 26 31.03 -9.53 25.72
N ILE A 27 30.82 -8.62 24.77
CA ILE A 27 29.51 -8.01 24.54
C ILE A 27 28.76 -8.84 23.51
N VAL A 28 27.47 -9.08 23.77
CA VAL A 28 26.54 -9.64 22.81
C VAL A 28 25.60 -8.52 22.37
N GLN A 29 25.62 -8.19 21.09
CA GLN A 29 24.79 -7.15 20.51
C GLN A 29 23.55 -7.80 19.88
N LYS A 30 22.39 -7.24 20.15
CA LYS A 30 21.10 -7.71 19.65
C LYS A 30 20.34 -6.53 19.07
N PRO A 31 20.23 -6.43 17.74
CA PRO A 31 19.52 -5.34 17.10
C PRO A 31 18.01 -5.48 17.32
N LEU A 32 17.35 -4.36 17.57
CA LEU A 32 15.89 -4.29 17.77
C LEU A 32 15.33 -3.15 16.93
N GLY A 33 14.10 -3.31 16.48
CA GLY A 33 13.34 -2.32 15.76
C GLY A 33 12.39 -2.99 14.78
N ASP A 34 11.56 -2.17 14.14
CA ASP A 34 10.60 -2.70 13.18
C ASP A 34 11.32 -3.36 11.99
N CYS A 35 10.59 -4.15 11.20
CA CYS A 35 11.20 -4.84 10.07
C CYS A 35 11.89 -3.88 9.08
N LYS A 36 11.36 -2.66 8.88
CA LYS A 36 11.89 -1.67 7.92
C LYS A 36 13.22 -1.11 8.42
N PHE A 37 13.30 -0.75 9.71
CA PHE A 37 14.52 -0.37 10.37
C PHE A 37 15.56 -1.48 10.30
N LEU A 38 15.19 -2.71 10.70
CA LEU A 38 16.10 -3.86 10.67
C LEU A 38 16.61 -4.13 9.25
N SER A 39 15.74 -4.05 8.23
CA SER A 39 16.17 -4.22 6.84
C SER A 39 17.17 -3.14 6.44
N ALA A 40 16.92 -1.87 6.79
CA ALA A 40 17.81 -0.76 6.45
C ALA A 40 19.19 -0.89 7.13
N VAL A 41 19.25 -1.23 8.42
CA VAL A 41 20.54 -1.36 9.12
C VAL A 41 21.36 -2.55 8.66
N PHE A 42 20.73 -3.57 8.09
CA PHE A 42 21.40 -4.72 7.48
C PHE A 42 21.67 -4.57 5.98
N ASN A 43 21.39 -3.41 5.37
CA ASN A 43 21.48 -3.21 3.91
C ASN A 43 20.64 -4.22 3.11
N HIS A 44 19.46 -4.59 3.64
CA HIS A 44 18.50 -5.47 2.99
C HIS A 44 17.46 -4.67 2.20
N ALA A 45 17.05 -5.20 1.04
CA ALA A 45 16.12 -4.55 0.10
C ALA A 45 14.68 -4.34 0.64
N GLY A 46 14.38 -4.82 1.85
CA GLY A 46 13.13 -4.59 2.55
C GLY A 46 12.04 -5.62 2.24
N GLN A 47 10.86 -5.39 2.82
CA GLN A 47 9.74 -6.33 2.85
C GLN A 47 9.04 -6.49 1.50
N SER A 48 9.26 -5.59 0.56
CA SER A 48 8.68 -5.67 -0.80
C SER A 48 9.62 -6.34 -1.80
N SER A 49 10.78 -6.82 -1.36
CA SER A 49 11.72 -7.56 -2.21
C SER A 49 11.26 -9.00 -2.46
N ARG A 50 11.92 -9.70 -3.40
CA ARG A 50 11.66 -11.12 -3.70
C ARG A 50 12.06 -12.06 -2.55
N SER A 51 12.91 -11.60 -1.64
CA SER A 51 13.36 -12.32 -0.45
C SER A 51 13.12 -11.46 0.80
N PRO A 52 11.86 -11.27 1.21
CA PRO A 52 11.48 -10.18 2.10
C PRO A 52 11.81 -10.44 3.59
N CYS A 53 12.30 -11.63 3.94
CA CYS A 53 12.85 -11.92 5.26
C CYS A 53 14.27 -11.33 5.40
N TYR A 54 14.51 -10.53 6.44
CA TYR A 54 15.85 -10.03 6.76
C TYR A 54 16.73 -11.10 7.45
N VAL A 55 16.16 -12.22 7.91
CA VAL A 55 16.90 -13.31 8.58
C VAL A 55 17.38 -14.38 7.60
N CYS A 56 16.59 -14.72 6.58
CA CYS A 56 16.91 -15.80 5.64
C CYS A 56 16.62 -15.43 4.18
N ASN A 57 17.07 -16.29 3.27
CA ASN A 57 16.92 -16.13 1.82
C ASN A 57 15.66 -16.81 1.25
N ALA A 58 14.66 -17.11 2.08
CA ALA A 58 13.39 -17.61 1.57
C ALA A 58 12.79 -16.61 0.57
N SER A 59 12.41 -17.09 -0.62
CA SER A 59 11.97 -16.26 -1.73
C SER A 59 10.47 -16.42 -1.96
N TRP A 60 9.72 -15.32 -1.84
CA TRP A 60 8.30 -15.26 -2.15
C TRP A 60 7.88 -13.82 -2.44
N SER A 61 6.78 -13.66 -3.18
CA SER A 61 6.16 -12.35 -3.37
C SER A 61 5.01 -12.15 -2.39
N ASN A 62 4.90 -10.98 -1.78
CA ASN A 62 3.77 -10.58 -0.96
C ASN A 62 2.82 -9.59 -1.68
N HIS A 63 3.02 -9.37 -2.98
CA HIS A 63 2.24 -8.43 -3.78
C HIS A 63 2.11 -8.87 -5.24
N GLY A 64 1.22 -8.19 -5.97
CA GLY A 64 0.95 -8.48 -7.37
C GLY A 64 0.14 -9.77 -7.60
N ALA A 65 -0.01 -10.15 -8.87
CA ALA A 65 -0.77 -11.31 -9.30
C ALA A 65 -0.15 -12.65 -8.87
N HIS A 66 1.17 -12.68 -8.65
CA HIS A 66 1.94 -13.86 -8.24
C HIS A 66 2.27 -13.86 -6.75
N ALA A 67 1.50 -13.14 -5.94
CA ALA A 67 1.68 -13.14 -4.50
C ALA A 67 1.47 -14.55 -3.93
N SER A 68 2.42 -15.02 -3.14
CA SER A 68 2.38 -16.32 -2.49
C SER A 68 1.34 -16.34 -1.38
N THR A 69 0.51 -17.39 -1.38
CA THR A 69 -0.59 -17.54 -0.42
C THR A 69 -0.23 -18.50 0.71
N LEU A 70 -1.03 -18.52 1.77
CA LEU A 70 -0.83 -19.45 2.90
C LEU A 70 -0.80 -20.91 2.45
N LYS A 71 -1.57 -21.27 1.41
CA LYS A 71 -1.59 -22.61 0.81
C LYS A 71 -0.39 -22.86 -0.11
N SER A 72 0.03 -21.86 -0.89
CA SER A 72 1.03 -22.08 -1.95
C SER A 72 2.47 -21.99 -1.45
N PHE A 73 2.72 -21.41 -0.27
CA PHE A 73 4.06 -21.19 0.26
C PHE A 73 4.21 -21.72 1.68
N LYS A 74 5.35 -22.37 1.92
CA LYS A 74 5.75 -22.92 3.21
C LYS A 74 6.42 -21.86 4.08
N PHE A 75 5.62 -20.93 4.58
CA PHE A 75 6.09 -19.80 5.36
C PHE A 75 6.63 -20.16 6.75
N GLU A 76 6.38 -21.38 7.21
CA GLU A 76 6.94 -21.98 8.42
C GLU A 76 8.35 -22.55 8.23
N GLU A 77 8.79 -22.75 6.98
CA GLU A 77 10.13 -23.25 6.66
C GLU A 77 11.11 -22.07 6.49
N SER A 78 12.26 -22.15 7.14
CA SER A 78 13.34 -21.17 6.98
C SER A 78 14.13 -21.44 5.69
N GLY A 79 14.45 -20.39 4.93
CA GLY A 79 15.48 -20.48 3.89
C GLY A 79 16.89 -20.54 4.50
N SER A 80 17.92 -20.51 3.65
CA SER A 80 19.30 -20.36 4.13
C SER A 80 19.44 -19.06 4.93
N LEU A 81 20.01 -19.13 6.13
CA LEU A 81 20.24 -17.94 6.96
C LEU A 81 21.18 -16.97 6.23
N ARG A 82 20.87 -15.67 6.35
CA ARG A 82 21.75 -14.61 5.85
C ARG A 82 22.97 -14.51 6.75
N THR A 83 24.14 -14.38 6.14
CA THR A 83 25.40 -14.14 6.86
C THR A 83 25.83 -12.68 6.72
N LEU A 84 26.62 -12.21 7.68
CA LEU A 84 27.23 -10.88 7.59
C LEU A 84 28.07 -10.73 6.31
N GLU A 85 28.82 -11.77 5.94
CA GLU A 85 29.64 -11.80 4.72
C GLU A 85 28.78 -11.59 3.46
N GLN A 86 27.62 -12.25 3.37
CA GLN A 86 26.69 -12.02 2.25
C GLN A 86 26.24 -10.56 2.19
N LEU A 87 25.85 -9.98 3.34
CA LEU A 87 25.39 -8.59 3.39
C LEU A 87 26.49 -7.59 3.03
N GLN A 88 27.74 -7.85 3.43
CA GLN A 88 28.92 -7.05 3.08
C GLN A 88 29.31 -7.16 1.61
N ASN A 89 29.05 -8.31 0.98
CA ASN A 89 29.27 -8.49 -0.46
C ASN A 89 28.18 -7.80 -1.30
N GLU A 90 26.94 -7.75 -0.80
CA GLU A 90 25.80 -7.09 -1.46
C GLU A 90 25.77 -5.57 -1.24
N GLY A 91 26.46 -5.06 -0.21
CA GLY A 91 26.66 -3.64 0.01
C GLY A 91 27.22 -3.33 1.40
N ASN A 92 26.84 -2.18 1.99
CA ASN A 92 27.46 -1.71 3.22
C ASN A 92 26.45 -1.69 4.39
N PRO A 93 26.31 -2.79 5.16
CA PRO A 93 25.42 -2.81 6.32
C PRO A 93 25.91 -1.83 7.40
N LEU A 94 24.98 -1.08 7.99
CA LEU A 94 25.29 -0.18 9.12
C LEU A 94 25.65 -0.98 10.38
N LEU A 95 25.00 -2.13 10.60
CA LEU A 95 25.32 -3.04 11.69
C LEU A 95 26.04 -4.28 11.18
N GLU A 96 27.25 -4.49 11.66
CA GLU A 96 28.08 -5.65 11.34
C GLU A 96 27.73 -6.86 12.24
N LEU A 97 26.50 -7.34 12.12
CA LEU A 97 25.94 -8.43 12.92
C LEU A 97 25.18 -9.42 12.05
N SER A 98 25.18 -10.70 12.47
CA SER A 98 24.33 -11.71 11.83
C SER A 98 22.85 -11.36 12.06
N PRO A 99 22.01 -11.32 11.00
CA PRO A 99 20.59 -10.96 11.13
C PRO A 99 19.76 -11.86 12.04
N GLU A 100 20.16 -13.12 12.21
CA GLU A 100 19.55 -14.06 13.17
C GLU A 100 19.55 -13.53 14.62
N LEU A 101 20.41 -12.57 14.97
CA LEU A 101 20.46 -11.95 16.30
C LEU A 101 19.32 -10.96 16.56
N ALA A 102 18.62 -10.50 15.51
CA ALA A 102 17.55 -9.50 15.65
C ALA A 102 16.24 -10.10 16.20
N GLY A 103 16.00 -11.39 15.94
CA GLY A 103 14.73 -12.06 16.24
C GLY A 103 13.50 -11.43 15.57
N PRO A 104 12.30 -11.99 15.77
CA PRO A 104 11.05 -11.37 15.32
C PRO A 104 10.69 -10.13 16.17
N PRO A 105 10.34 -8.97 15.58
CA PRO A 105 10.02 -7.77 16.34
C PRO A 105 8.65 -7.94 16.98
N GLN A 106 8.60 -8.06 18.30
CA GLN A 106 7.44 -8.56 19.04
C GLN A 106 6.16 -7.79 18.72
N LEU A 107 6.17 -6.48 19.00
CA LEU A 107 5.00 -5.63 18.90
C LEU A 107 4.52 -5.62 17.44
N HIS A 108 5.40 -5.25 16.52
CA HIS A 108 5.04 -5.12 15.11
C HIS A 108 4.63 -6.44 14.46
N THR A 109 5.14 -7.58 14.93
CA THR A 109 4.71 -8.91 14.48
C THR A 109 3.25 -9.15 14.85
N PHE A 110 2.87 -8.95 16.11
CA PHE A 110 1.48 -9.09 16.53
C PHE A 110 0.55 -8.09 15.82
N LEU A 111 0.95 -6.82 15.72
CA LEU A 111 0.17 -5.81 15.00
C LEU A 111 -0.13 -6.25 13.55
N GLY A 112 0.91 -6.69 12.83
CA GLY A 112 0.76 -7.10 11.43
C GLY A 112 -0.08 -8.36 11.26
N ILE A 113 0.12 -9.37 12.12
CA ILE A 113 -0.60 -10.64 12.03
C ILE A 113 -2.08 -10.46 12.41
N VAL A 114 -2.37 -9.78 13.52
CA VAL A 114 -3.75 -9.53 13.96
C VAL A 114 -4.50 -8.70 12.93
N GLN A 115 -3.89 -7.63 12.40
CA GLN A 115 -4.54 -6.84 11.36
C GLN A 115 -4.82 -7.69 10.11
N SER A 116 -3.81 -8.40 9.60
CA SER A 116 -3.90 -9.07 8.30
C SER A 116 -4.78 -10.31 8.29
N TYR A 117 -4.74 -11.10 9.37
CA TYR A 117 -5.36 -12.44 9.41
C TYR A 117 -6.55 -12.53 10.35
N VAL A 118 -6.69 -11.63 11.33
CA VAL A 118 -7.84 -11.64 12.26
C VAL A 118 -8.83 -10.54 11.87
N VAL A 119 -8.41 -9.28 11.98
CA VAL A 119 -9.30 -8.13 11.76
C VAL A 119 -9.82 -8.14 10.33
N ASN A 120 -8.94 -8.14 9.33
CA ASN A 120 -9.36 -8.11 7.93
C ASN A 120 -10.30 -9.29 7.58
N TRP A 121 -10.10 -10.46 8.19
CA TRP A 121 -11.00 -11.60 8.00
C TRP A 121 -12.38 -11.36 8.61
N LEU A 122 -12.45 -10.87 9.85
CA LEU A 122 -13.72 -10.54 10.51
C LEU A 122 -14.49 -9.46 9.74
N ILE A 123 -13.79 -8.44 9.22
CA ILE A 123 -14.40 -7.41 8.37
C ILE A 123 -14.97 -8.03 7.10
N ALA A 124 -14.17 -8.83 6.39
CA ALA A 124 -14.61 -9.46 5.14
C ALA A 124 -15.78 -10.42 5.36
N LEU A 125 -15.76 -11.17 6.45
CA LEU A 125 -16.85 -12.06 6.85
C LEU A 125 -18.11 -11.26 7.13
N ALA A 126 -18.06 -10.18 7.91
CA ALA A 126 -19.22 -9.35 8.20
C ALA A 126 -19.86 -8.77 6.92
N ASN A 127 -19.03 -8.27 6.00
CA ASN A 127 -19.53 -7.80 4.71
C ASN A 127 -20.18 -8.94 3.90
N ARG A 128 -19.62 -10.14 3.94
CA ARG A 128 -20.15 -11.31 3.22
C ARG A 128 -21.45 -11.84 3.85
N GLU A 129 -21.61 -11.77 5.17
CA GLU A 129 -22.88 -12.10 5.83
C GLU A 129 -23.98 -11.10 5.45
N ASP A 130 -23.63 -9.82 5.32
CA ASP A 130 -24.60 -8.77 4.97
C ASP A 130 -25.05 -8.80 3.50
N TYR A 131 -24.16 -9.15 2.55
CA TYR A 131 -24.43 -9.04 1.10
C TYR A 131 -24.31 -10.35 0.31
N GLY A 132 -23.82 -11.43 0.94
CA GLY A 132 -23.70 -12.74 0.34
C GLY A 132 -22.40 -13.00 -0.45
N PRO A 133 -22.07 -14.29 -0.69
CA PRO A 133 -20.86 -14.73 -1.38
C PRO A 133 -20.79 -14.38 -2.87
N GLU A 134 -21.94 -14.23 -3.53
CA GLU A 134 -22.03 -13.93 -4.96
C GLU A 134 -21.59 -12.48 -5.25
N VAL A 135 -21.79 -11.59 -4.27
CA VAL A 135 -21.43 -10.17 -4.38
C VAL A 135 -20.01 -9.93 -3.88
N LEU A 136 -19.66 -10.47 -2.71
CA LEU A 136 -18.38 -10.18 -2.05
C LEU A 136 -17.55 -11.43 -1.75
N PRO A 137 -16.27 -11.47 -2.20
CA PRO A 137 -15.36 -12.56 -1.86
C PRO A 137 -14.97 -12.52 -0.37
N LEU A 138 -14.58 -13.66 0.21
CA LEU A 138 -14.16 -13.75 1.63
C LEU A 138 -12.86 -12.98 1.98
N ASP A 139 -12.12 -12.51 0.98
CA ASP A 139 -10.85 -11.79 1.20
C ASP A 139 -11.07 -10.28 1.10
N LEU A 140 -10.77 -9.55 2.18
CA LEU A 140 -10.98 -8.09 2.24
C LEU A 140 -10.21 -7.34 1.15
N LYS A 141 -8.98 -7.79 0.84
CA LYS A 141 -8.14 -7.15 -0.18
C LYS A 141 -8.77 -7.30 -1.57
N LYS A 142 -9.42 -8.43 -1.86
CA LYS A 142 -10.22 -8.63 -3.07
C LYS A 142 -11.48 -7.79 -3.07
N GLN A 143 -12.21 -7.69 -1.94
CA GLN A 143 -13.36 -6.77 -1.83
C GLN A 143 -12.93 -5.32 -2.14
N CYS A 144 -11.86 -4.82 -1.53
CA CYS A 144 -11.32 -3.50 -1.83
C CYS A 144 -10.81 -3.35 -3.28
N LYS A 145 -10.38 -4.45 -3.93
CA LYS A 145 -9.96 -4.44 -5.34
C LYS A 145 -11.16 -4.26 -6.28
N LEU A 146 -12.34 -4.80 -5.93
CA LEU A 146 -13.57 -4.57 -6.69
C LEU A 146 -13.90 -3.08 -6.72
N LEU A 147 -13.98 -2.44 -5.55
CA LEU A 147 -14.21 -0.99 -5.46
C LEU A 147 -13.16 -0.18 -6.21
N LYS A 148 -11.87 -0.50 -6.06
CA LYS A 148 -10.79 0.18 -6.82
C LYS A 148 -10.86 -0.04 -8.32
N SER A 149 -11.50 -1.11 -8.78
CA SER A 149 -11.67 -1.37 -10.22
C SER A 149 -12.83 -0.55 -10.75
N ALA A 150 -13.96 -0.52 -10.03
CA ALA A 150 -15.09 0.36 -10.33
C ALA A 150 -14.68 1.86 -10.31
N GLU A 151 -13.91 2.31 -9.32
CA GLU A 151 -13.37 3.68 -9.27
C GLU A 151 -12.49 4.02 -10.50
N ARG A 152 -11.72 3.05 -11.00
CA ARG A 152 -10.89 3.25 -12.21
C ARG A 152 -11.72 3.28 -13.48
N GLU A 153 -12.73 2.42 -13.55
CA GLU A 153 -13.65 2.32 -14.68
C GLU A 153 -14.49 3.59 -14.81
N GLU A 154 -15.02 4.10 -13.70
CA GLU A 154 -15.72 5.38 -13.63
C GLU A 154 -14.83 6.51 -14.17
N GLN A 155 -13.60 6.64 -13.65
CA GLN A 155 -12.64 7.65 -14.11
C GLN A 155 -12.32 7.54 -15.60
N TRP A 156 -12.30 6.31 -16.13
CA TRP A 156 -12.05 6.06 -17.54
C TRP A 156 -13.21 6.57 -18.42
N TYR A 157 -14.45 6.17 -18.12
CA TYR A 157 -15.63 6.63 -18.84
C TYR A 157 -15.84 8.14 -18.69
N GLU A 158 -15.58 8.72 -17.51
CA GLU A 158 -15.63 10.17 -17.35
C GLU A 158 -14.62 10.89 -18.24
N SER A 159 -13.41 10.35 -18.37
CA SER A 159 -12.38 10.91 -19.25
C SER A 159 -12.79 10.80 -20.71
N ARG A 160 -13.39 9.67 -21.12
CA ARG A 160 -13.87 9.42 -22.47
C ARG A 160 -15.02 10.36 -22.84
N ALA A 161 -16.04 10.48 -21.99
CA ALA A 161 -17.15 11.41 -22.16
C ALA A 161 -16.70 12.89 -22.17
N ARG A 162 -15.67 13.27 -21.41
CA ARG A 162 -15.06 14.61 -21.52
C ARG A 162 -14.36 14.81 -22.88
N GLY A 163 -13.65 13.79 -23.36
CA GLY A 163 -12.99 13.81 -24.66
C GLY A 163 -13.98 13.95 -25.82
N LEU A 164 -15.07 13.17 -25.81
CA LEU A 164 -16.14 13.24 -26.81
C LEU A 164 -16.84 14.61 -26.82
N ARG A 165 -17.17 15.17 -25.65
CA ARG A 165 -17.72 16.53 -25.55
C ARG A 165 -16.80 17.58 -26.19
N PHE A 166 -15.49 17.48 -25.94
CA PHE A 166 -14.53 18.39 -26.56
C PHE A 166 -14.43 18.20 -28.09
N ALA A 167 -14.53 16.95 -28.58
CA ALA A 167 -14.55 16.66 -30.00
C ALA A 167 -15.80 17.25 -30.68
N ILE A 168 -16.99 17.02 -30.11
CA ILE A 168 -18.28 17.57 -30.54
C ILE A 168 -18.21 19.11 -30.64
N GLU A 169 -17.72 19.79 -29.60
CA GLU A 169 -17.57 21.25 -29.61
C GLU A 169 -16.66 21.73 -30.76
N ASN A 170 -15.57 21.00 -31.05
CA ASN A 170 -14.67 21.37 -32.13
C ASN A 170 -15.28 21.13 -33.52
N VAL A 171 -16.00 20.03 -33.71
CA VAL A 171 -16.75 19.75 -34.95
C VAL A 171 -17.78 20.85 -35.20
N GLN A 172 -18.56 21.23 -34.17
CA GLN A 172 -19.52 22.32 -34.25
C GLN A 172 -18.86 23.66 -34.62
N ARG A 173 -17.70 24.00 -34.01
CA ARG A 173 -16.93 25.19 -34.38
C ARG A 173 -16.45 25.16 -35.84
N VAL A 174 -16.04 24.01 -36.35
CA VAL A 174 -15.64 23.85 -37.75
C VAL A 174 -16.85 24.02 -38.68
N LEU A 175 -17.98 23.39 -38.36
CA LEU A 175 -19.25 23.53 -39.09
C LEU A 175 -19.70 25.00 -39.16
N GLU A 176 -19.60 25.75 -38.06
CA GLU A 176 -19.90 27.20 -38.05
C GLU A 176 -19.03 28.00 -39.02
N VAL A 177 -17.73 27.67 -39.09
CA VAL A 177 -16.80 28.35 -39.99
C VAL A 177 -17.13 28.00 -41.45
N ILE A 178 -17.35 26.72 -41.75
CA ILE A 178 -17.72 26.27 -43.09
C ILE A 178 -19.06 26.89 -43.53
N THR A 179 -20.05 26.95 -42.64
CA THR A 179 -21.35 27.55 -42.92
C THR A 179 -21.23 29.03 -43.27
N LYS A 180 -20.38 29.79 -42.57
CA LYS A 180 -20.13 31.21 -42.90
C LYS A 180 -19.48 31.40 -44.28
N LEU A 181 -18.65 30.44 -44.71
CA LEU A 181 -18.01 30.50 -46.02
C LEU A 181 -18.99 30.31 -47.20
N PHE A 182 -20.19 29.79 -46.96
CA PHE A 182 -21.26 29.77 -47.97
C PHE A 182 -21.90 31.15 -48.18
N SER A 183 -21.88 32.01 -47.17
CA SER A 183 -22.63 33.28 -47.14
C SER A 183 -21.78 34.51 -47.50
N ASP A 184 -20.46 34.46 -47.26
CA ASP A 184 -19.55 35.60 -47.40
C ASP A 184 -18.53 35.42 -48.54
N VAL A 185 -18.19 36.50 -49.26
CA VAL A 185 -17.02 36.55 -50.16
C VAL A 185 -15.75 36.63 -49.29
N PRO A 186 -14.86 35.62 -49.31
CA PRO A 186 -13.82 35.50 -48.30
C PRO A 186 -12.72 36.56 -48.48
N SER A 187 -12.52 37.42 -47.47
CA SER A 187 -11.23 38.13 -47.33
C SER A 187 -10.27 37.23 -46.55
N ARG A 188 -9.21 36.74 -47.22
CA ARG A 188 -8.15 35.98 -46.56
C ARG A 188 -7.49 36.85 -45.49
N LYS A 189 -7.71 36.53 -44.21
CA LYS A 189 -6.87 37.07 -43.13
C LYS A 189 -5.50 36.37 -43.20
N SER A 190 -4.44 37.15 -42.93
CA SER A 190 -3.06 36.74 -43.16
C SER A 190 -2.75 35.37 -42.54
N ALA A 191 -1.89 34.61 -43.22
CA ALA A 191 -1.57 33.23 -42.97
C ALA A 191 -1.23 32.96 -41.48
N ILE A 192 -2.19 32.40 -40.75
CA ILE A 192 -1.90 31.69 -39.51
C ILE A 192 -1.15 30.42 -39.94
N HIS A 193 0.17 30.49 -39.80
CA HIS A 193 1.22 29.49 -39.99
C HIS A 193 0.86 28.13 -40.64
N GLN A 194 1.55 27.81 -41.74
CA GLN A 194 2.02 26.47 -42.15
C GLN A 194 1.01 25.34 -42.47
N CYS A 195 -0.30 25.55 -42.40
CA CYS A 195 -1.26 24.50 -42.83
C CYS A 195 -1.37 24.39 -44.36
N GLY A 196 -1.13 23.19 -44.89
CA GLY A 196 -1.23 22.83 -46.31
C GLY A 196 -2.57 22.21 -46.73
N SER A 197 -3.60 22.30 -45.89
CA SER A 197 -4.97 21.87 -46.23
C SER A 197 -5.52 22.72 -47.37
N VAL A 198 -6.30 22.11 -48.27
CA VAL A 198 -7.03 22.84 -49.32
C VAL A 198 -7.94 23.89 -48.68
N LEU A 199 -8.56 23.56 -47.55
CA LEU A 199 -9.32 24.47 -46.72
C LEU A 199 -8.72 24.53 -45.30
N CYS A 200 -8.03 25.63 -44.99
CA CYS A 200 -7.55 25.88 -43.64
C CYS A 200 -8.64 26.60 -42.82
N VAL A 201 -9.47 25.83 -42.12
CA VAL A 201 -10.58 26.34 -41.28
C VAL A 201 -10.07 27.34 -40.24
N ALA A 202 -8.89 27.10 -39.66
CA ALA A 202 -8.28 28.00 -38.68
C ALA A 202 -7.99 29.41 -39.25
N SER A 203 -7.65 29.52 -40.54
CA SER A 203 -7.38 30.81 -41.19
C SER A 203 -8.66 31.63 -41.43
N PHE A 204 -9.81 30.96 -41.49
CA PHE A 204 -11.12 31.60 -41.66
C PHE A 204 -11.86 31.83 -40.34
N ALA A 205 -11.36 31.27 -39.24
CA ALA A 205 -11.92 31.43 -37.90
C ALA A 205 -11.42 32.70 -37.19
N LYS A 206 -12.08 33.10 -36.09
CA LYS A 206 -11.56 34.16 -35.21
C LYS A 206 -10.34 33.61 -34.44
N LYS A 207 -9.40 34.47 -34.06
CA LYS A 207 -8.15 34.09 -33.35
C LYS A 207 -8.38 33.24 -32.09
N SER A 208 -9.53 33.34 -31.44
CA SER A 208 -9.88 32.62 -30.21
C SER A 208 -10.82 31.42 -30.44
N THR A 209 -11.21 31.12 -31.68
CA THR A 209 -12.18 30.05 -31.96
C THR A 209 -11.61 28.67 -31.65
N PHE A 210 -10.34 28.45 -31.97
CA PHE A 210 -9.65 27.21 -31.66
C PHE A 210 -8.55 27.51 -30.63
N GLY A 211 -8.30 26.57 -29.71
CA GLY A 211 -7.20 26.64 -28.76
C GLY A 211 -5.83 26.47 -29.44
N LYS A 212 -4.85 25.87 -28.74
CA LYS A 212 -3.57 25.51 -29.36
C LYS A 212 -3.81 24.52 -30.51
N LEU A 213 -3.55 24.96 -31.73
CA LEU A 213 -3.69 24.14 -32.93
C LEU A 213 -2.56 23.12 -33.01
N LYS A 214 -2.89 21.84 -32.82
CA LYS A 214 -2.01 20.73 -33.17
C LYS A 214 -2.04 20.49 -34.68
N SER A 215 -0.97 19.91 -35.20
CA SER A 215 -0.86 19.54 -36.61
C SER A 215 -0.15 18.21 -36.78
N PHE A 216 -0.43 17.54 -37.90
CA PHE A 216 0.21 16.30 -38.31
C PHE A 216 0.69 16.41 -39.76
N GLN A 217 1.62 15.55 -40.17
CA GLN A 217 2.04 15.46 -41.57
C GLN A 217 1.26 14.35 -42.28
N CYS A 218 0.52 14.69 -43.33
CA CYS A 218 -0.25 13.71 -44.11
C CYS A 218 0.67 12.73 -44.84
N THR A 219 0.41 11.44 -44.74
CA THR A 219 1.27 10.41 -45.36
C THR A 219 1.22 10.40 -46.89
N SER A 220 0.07 10.74 -47.48
CA SER A 220 -0.14 10.72 -48.94
C SER A 220 0.41 11.98 -49.60
N CYS A 221 0.04 13.16 -49.13
CA CYS A 221 0.44 14.43 -49.77
C CYS A 221 1.65 15.12 -49.12
N LYS A 222 2.17 14.58 -48.01
CA LYS A 222 3.33 15.09 -47.23
C LYS A 222 3.18 16.51 -46.66
N ARG A 223 1.99 17.11 -46.74
CA ARG A 223 1.69 18.44 -46.20
C ARG A 223 1.40 18.39 -44.71
N PHE A 224 1.74 19.46 -44.01
CA PHE A 224 1.36 19.66 -42.60
C PHE A 224 -0.06 20.19 -42.51
N ILE A 225 -0.92 19.52 -41.75
CA ILE A 225 -2.35 19.79 -41.66
C ILE A 225 -2.72 19.98 -40.19
N HIS A 226 -3.46 21.04 -39.86
CA HIS A 226 -4.03 21.15 -38.51
C HIS A 226 -5.01 20.00 -38.26
N ASN A 227 -5.04 19.43 -37.05
CA ASN A 227 -5.94 18.32 -36.70
C ASN A 227 -7.40 18.65 -37.07
N VAL A 228 -7.88 19.85 -36.72
CA VAL A 228 -9.23 20.34 -37.06
C VAL A 228 -9.48 20.51 -38.57
N CYS A 229 -8.44 20.80 -39.37
CA CYS A 229 -8.56 20.91 -40.83
C CYS A 229 -8.52 19.54 -41.52
N GLY A 230 -7.94 18.54 -40.84
CA GLY A 230 -7.85 17.17 -41.29
C GLY A 230 -9.00 16.29 -40.79
N PHE A 231 -9.94 16.81 -40.00
CA PHE A 231 -11.00 16.05 -39.31
C PHE A 231 -10.40 14.96 -38.41
N VAL A 232 -9.61 15.41 -37.43
CA VAL A 232 -9.02 14.62 -36.36
C VAL A 232 -9.42 15.32 -35.06
N PHE A 233 -10.35 14.73 -34.31
CA PHE A 233 -11.00 15.41 -33.18
C PHE A 233 -10.94 14.63 -31.87
N THR A 234 -10.80 13.31 -31.92
CA THR A 234 -10.72 12.46 -30.73
C THR A 234 -9.27 12.13 -30.37
N SER A 235 -9.02 11.77 -29.11
CA SER A 235 -7.72 11.23 -28.68
C SER A 235 -7.41 9.89 -29.31
N ILE A 236 -8.43 9.12 -29.71
CA ILE A 236 -8.29 7.85 -30.43
C ILE A 236 -7.76 8.12 -31.83
N ASP A 237 -8.29 9.14 -32.53
CA ASP A 237 -7.78 9.56 -33.84
C ASP A 237 -6.31 10.02 -33.74
N GLU A 238 -5.95 10.72 -32.66
CA GLU A 238 -4.57 11.15 -32.38
C GLU A 238 -3.64 9.95 -32.06
N GLU A 239 -4.10 8.95 -31.29
CA GLU A 239 -3.31 7.77 -30.92
C GLU A 239 -3.14 6.79 -32.09
N GLN A 240 -4.21 6.47 -32.84
CA GLN A 240 -4.11 5.68 -34.08
C GLN A 240 -3.17 6.35 -35.08
N SER A 241 -3.26 7.68 -35.20
CA SER A 241 -2.35 8.47 -36.02
C SER A 241 -0.88 8.31 -35.63
N MET A 242 -0.57 8.24 -34.33
CA MET A 242 0.78 8.08 -33.84
C MET A 242 1.30 6.64 -33.96
N ILE A 243 0.45 5.63 -33.74
CA ILE A 243 0.84 4.21 -33.76
C ILE A 243 1.04 3.72 -35.20
N GLU A 244 0.10 4.02 -36.09
CA GLU A 244 0.12 3.49 -37.46
C GLU A 244 0.97 4.33 -38.41
N CYS A 245 1.35 5.56 -37.99
CA CYS A 245 2.07 6.52 -38.81
C CYS A 245 1.44 6.69 -40.20
N ASN A 246 0.11 6.51 -40.32
CA ASN A 246 -0.64 6.48 -41.58
C ASN A 246 -1.73 7.56 -41.68
N THR A 247 -1.62 8.65 -40.92
CA THR A 247 -2.66 9.68 -40.92
C THR A 247 -2.73 10.40 -42.26
N GLN A 248 -3.91 10.31 -42.89
CA GLN A 248 -4.23 11.02 -44.11
C GLN A 248 -5.11 12.24 -43.83
N CYS A 249 -4.87 13.34 -44.55
CA CYS A 249 -5.80 14.48 -44.54
C CYS A 249 -7.12 14.08 -45.20
N VAL A 250 -8.20 14.77 -44.84
CA VAL A 250 -9.55 14.46 -45.34
C VAL A 250 -9.62 14.37 -46.87
N ASP A 251 -8.95 15.28 -47.60
CA ASP A 251 -8.90 15.23 -49.08
C ASP A 251 -8.18 13.99 -49.63
N CYS A 252 -7.20 13.45 -48.90
CA CYS A 252 -6.50 12.25 -49.33
C CYS A 252 -7.26 10.96 -48.99
N ARG A 253 -8.03 10.95 -47.89
CA ARG A 253 -8.92 9.83 -47.55
C ARG A 253 -10.01 9.65 -48.60
N GLU A 254 -10.58 10.76 -49.05
CA GLU A 254 -11.63 10.80 -50.07
C GLU A 254 -11.08 10.79 -51.51
N GLY A 255 -9.75 10.67 -51.68
CA GLY A 255 -9.09 10.54 -52.99
C GLY A 255 -9.08 11.80 -53.87
N SER A 256 -9.71 12.90 -53.47
CA SER A 256 -9.72 14.17 -54.22
C SER A 256 -10.02 15.38 -53.34
N ALA A 257 -9.81 16.59 -53.89
CA ALA A 257 -10.12 17.83 -53.17
C ALA A 257 -11.63 17.97 -52.98
N LEU A 258 -12.06 17.99 -51.71
CA LEU A 258 -13.47 18.02 -51.34
C LEU A 258 -14.10 19.40 -51.52
N SER A 259 -15.34 19.42 -52.01
CA SER A 259 -16.18 20.62 -52.05
C SER A 259 -16.55 21.10 -50.64
N LEU A 260 -16.93 22.37 -50.50
CA LEU A 260 -17.42 22.89 -49.22
C LEU A 260 -18.68 22.15 -48.74
N GLN A 261 -19.54 21.74 -49.67
CA GLN A 261 -20.76 21.00 -49.38
C GLN A 261 -20.47 19.62 -48.81
N LEU A 262 -19.61 18.85 -49.49
CA LEU A 262 -19.26 17.50 -49.05
C LEU A 262 -18.49 17.52 -47.72
N ARG A 263 -17.64 18.53 -47.48
CA ARG A 263 -17.00 18.72 -46.17
C ARG A 263 -18.00 18.96 -45.04
N LYS A 264 -19.09 19.67 -45.33
CA LYS A 264 -20.15 19.94 -44.36
C LYS A 264 -20.90 18.65 -44.03
N GLU A 265 -21.29 17.89 -45.06
CA GLU A 265 -21.98 16.60 -44.91
C GLU A 265 -21.15 15.61 -44.06
N LEU A 266 -19.87 15.43 -44.38
CA LEU A 266 -18.97 14.56 -43.60
C LEU A 266 -18.82 14.99 -42.14
N LEU A 267 -18.90 16.30 -41.84
CA LEU A 267 -18.83 16.79 -40.46
C LEU A 267 -20.16 16.64 -39.72
N GLU A 268 -21.28 16.72 -40.43
CA GLU A 268 -22.61 16.45 -39.86
C GLU A 268 -22.73 14.95 -39.51
N GLU A 269 -22.32 14.05 -40.40
CA GLU A 269 -22.24 12.62 -40.14
C GLU A 269 -21.33 12.31 -38.93
N LEU A 270 -20.11 12.88 -38.90
CA LEU A 270 -19.19 12.71 -37.78
C LEU A 270 -19.75 13.29 -36.47
N LEU A 271 -20.50 14.39 -36.54
CA LEU A 271 -21.14 14.98 -35.36
C LEU A 271 -22.18 14.01 -34.78
N ASP A 272 -23.03 13.44 -35.63
CA ASP A 272 -24.06 12.48 -35.23
C ASP A 272 -23.42 11.22 -34.61
N GLU A 273 -22.35 10.70 -35.20
CA GLU A 273 -21.58 9.57 -34.65
C GLU A 273 -21.01 9.89 -33.26
N LEU A 274 -20.38 11.06 -33.09
CA LEU A 274 -19.79 11.46 -31.80
C LEU A 274 -20.85 11.71 -30.73
N VAL A 275 -22.00 12.26 -31.10
CA VAL A 275 -23.14 12.46 -30.18
C VAL A 275 -23.70 11.10 -29.74
N SER A 276 -23.92 10.17 -30.67
CA SER A 276 -24.37 8.80 -30.34
C SER A 276 -23.39 8.10 -29.39
N GLN A 277 -22.09 8.18 -29.66
CA GLN A 277 -21.06 7.60 -28.78
C GLN A 277 -21.04 8.25 -27.39
N LEU A 278 -21.30 9.56 -27.31
CA LEU A 278 -21.36 10.26 -26.02
C LEU A 278 -22.58 9.83 -25.21
N GLU A 279 -23.73 9.60 -25.84
CA GLU A 279 -24.93 9.09 -25.19
C GLU A 279 -24.71 7.67 -24.65
N GLU A 280 -24.16 6.77 -25.46
CA GLU A 280 -23.80 5.41 -25.03
C GLU A 280 -22.81 5.42 -23.85
N ASP A 281 -21.76 6.25 -23.91
CA ASP A 281 -20.79 6.39 -22.82
C ASP A 281 -21.39 6.98 -21.56
N ALA A 282 -22.35 7.90 -21.69
CA ALA A 282 -23.02 8.52 -20.57
C ALA A 282 -23.90 7.50 -19.85
N ASP A 283 -24.60 6.63 -20.59
CA ASP A 283 -25.40 5.56 -20.02
C ASP A 283 -24.53 4.56 -19.25
N VAL A 284 -23.44 4.07 -19.86
CA VAL A 284 -22.51 3.17 -19.16
C VAL A 284 -21.84 3.85 -17.97
N LEU A 285 -21.49 5.14 -18.09
CA LEU A 285 -20.94 5.90 -16.96
C LEU A 285 -21.91 5.97 -15.78
N ASN A 286 -23.22 6.10 -16.03
CA ASN A 286 -24.22 6.09 -14.97
C ASN A 286 -24.31 4.71 -14.29
N GLU A 287 -24.34 3.62 -15.07
CA GLU A 287 -24.32 2.26 -14.52
C GLU A 287 -23.09 2.00 -13.65
N VAL A 288 -21.89 2.33 -14.15
CA VAL A 288 -20.63 2.18 -13.40
C VAL A 288 -20.63 3.05 -12.14
N LYS A 289 -21.22 4.25 -12.19
CA LYS A 289 -21.35 5.12 -11.02
C LYS A 289 -22.21 4.50 -9.95
N ASP A 290 -23.35 3.94 -10.31
CA ASP A 290 -24.29 3.28 -9.40
C ASP A 290 -23.61 2.07 -8.74
N ASP A 291 -22.96 1.21 -9.52
CA ASP A 291 -22.21 0.03 -9.03
C ASP A 291 -21.09 0.44 -8.04
N ARG A 292 -20.32 1.48 -8.38
CA ARG A 292 -19.26 2.02 -7.52
C ARG A 292 -19.84 2.58 -6.22
N GLU A 293 -20.97 3.28 -6.29
CA GLU A 293 -21.67 3.87 -5.14
C GLU A 293 -22.22 2.81 -4.19
N GLU A 294 -22.78 1.74 -4.76
CA GLU A 294 -23.23 0.56 -4.02
C GLU A 294 -22.06 -0.12 -3.30
N LEU A 295 -20.97 -0.44 -4.01
CA LEU A 295 -19.76 -1.03 -3.42
C LEU A 295 -19.13 -0.13 -2.35
N GLU A 296 -19.13 1.19 -2.56
CA GLU A 296 -18.66 2.15 -1.57
C GLU A 296 -19.57 2.17 -0.33
N GLY A 297 -20.88 2.07 -0.50
CA GLY A 297 -21.84 1.88 0.58
C GLY A 297 -21.51 0.66 1.42
N MET A 298 -21.37 -0.50 0.76
CA MET A 298 -21.07 -1.78 1.38
C MET A 298 -19.76 -1.78 2.18
N LEU A 299 -18.69 -1.22 1.60
CA LEU A 299 -17.33 -1.36 2.15
C LEU A 299 -16.86 -0.18 2.99
N ARG A 300 -17.28 1.05 2.68
CA ARG A 300 -16.77 2.26 3.35
C ARG A 300 -17.75 2.87 4.35
N LYS A 301 -19.05 2.80 4.06
CA LYS A 301 -20.10 3.45 4.86
C LYS A 301 -20.73 2.53 5.91
N SER A 302 -20.24 1.29 6.00
CA SER A 302 -20.73 0.28 6.94
C SER A 302 -22.25 0.12 6.89
N SER A 303 -22.85 0.06 5.71
CA SER A 303 -24.32 0.02 5.58
C SER A 303 -24.96 -1.25 6.14
N GLY A 304 -24.22 -2.36 6.18
CA GLY A 304 -24.68 -3.68 6.61
C GLY A 304 -24.83 -3.84 8.13
N GLN A 305 -25.78 -4.66 8.55
CA GLN A 305 -26.14 -4.80 9.96
C GLN A 305 -25.06 -5.52 10.77
N THR A 306 -24.51 -6.61 10.24
CA THR A 306 -23.44 -7.40 10.86
C THR A 306 -22.17 -6.56 10.97
N ARG A 307 -21.85 -5.80 9.92
CA ARG A 307 -20.72 -4.87 9.91
C ARG A 307 -20.82 -3.82 11.01
N LYS A 308 -22.00 -3.20 11.18
CA LYS A 308 -22.27 -2.23 12.27
C LYS A 308 -22.12 -2.86 13.65
N GLN A 309 -22.64 -4.07 13.85
CA GLN A 309 -22.52 -4.79 15.13
C GLN A 309 -21.08 -5.13 15.47
N LEU A 310 -20.27 -5.54 14.48
CA LEU A 310 -18.84 -5.78 14.68
C LEU A 310 -18.09 -4.50 15.08
N GLU A 311 -18.36 -3.39 14.40
CA GLU A 311 -17.73 -2.09 14.70
C GLU A 311 -18.15 -1.55 16.07
N GLU A 312 -19.41 -1.72 16.46
CA GLU A 312 -19.90 -1.42 17.80
C GLU A 312 -19.17 -2.27 18.85
N THR A 313 -19.03 -3.58 18.61
CA THR A 313 -18.30 -4.49 19.48
C THR A 313 -16.84 -4.07 19.65
N PHE A 314 -16.17 -3.71 18.56
CA PHE A 314 -14.82 -3.16 18.59
C PHE A 314 -14.73 -1.86 19.40
N ARG A 315 -15.70 -0.95 19.27
CA ARG A 315 -15.78 0.27 20.10
C ARG A 315 -15.98 -0.04 21.58
N GLN A 316 -16.85 -0.99 21.92
CA GLN A 316 -17.12 -1.41 23.30
C GLN A 316 -15.86 -1.93 24.02
N ILE A 317 -15.01 -2.69 23.33
CA ILE A 317 -13.75 -3.19 23.90
C ILE A 317 -12.61 -2.16 23.84
N GLY A 318 -12.87 -0.92 23.41
CA GLY A 318 -11.89 0.15 23.31
C GLY A 318 -10.91 -0.03 22.15
N CYS A 319 -11.33 -0.70 21.08
CA CYS A 319 -10.61 -0.90 19.84
C CYS A 319 -11.34 -0.19 18.69
N ASP A 320 -11.64 1.11 18.83
CA ASP A 320 -12.32 1.90 17.79
C ASP A 320 -11.52 1.89 16.49
N TYR A 321 -11.98 1.05 15.55
CA TYR A 321 -11.40 0.90 14.23
C TYR A 321 -12.08 1.92 13.32
N ARG A 322 -11.61 3.18 13.35
CA ARG A 322 -12.07 4.16 12.37
C ARG A 322 -11.59 3.71 11.00
N VAL A 323 -12.56 3.31 10.17
CA VAL A 323 -12.51 2.42 9.00
C VAL A 323 -11.39 2.69 7.97
N TRP A 324 -10.66 3.81 8.02
CA TRP A 324 -9.76 4.23 6.94
C TRP A 324 -8.34 4.66 7.30
N TYR A 325 -7.97 4.89 8.57
CA TYR A 325 -6.72 5.63 8.85
C TYR A 325 -5.81 5.14 9.98
N GLN A 326 -6.21 4.20 10.84
CA GLN A 326 -5.33 3.77 11.94
C GLN A 326 -5.11 2.26 11.95
N GLU A 327 -3.84 1.88 11.84
CA GLU A 327 -3.36 0.57 12.27
C GLU A 327 -3.61 0.42 13.78
N LEU A 328 -4.03 -0.77 14.23
CA LEU A 328 -4.21 -1.03 15.66
C LEU A 328 -2.91 -0.76 16.43
N THR A 329 -3.03 -0.09 17.58
CA THR A 329 -1.91 0.05 18.53
C THR A 329 -1.70 -1.23 19.32
N GLY A 330 -0.52 -1.38 19.95
CA GLY A 330 -0.21 -2.54 20.79
C GLY A 330 -1.21 -2.78 21.91
N ASN A 331 -1.72 -1.70 22.51
CA ASN A 331 -2.74 -1.76 23.56
C ASN A 331 -4.09 -2.23 23.02
N GLN A 332 -4.48 -1.80 21.82
CA GLN A 332 -5.72 -2.27 21.19
C GLN A 332 -5.62 -3.74 20.81
N VAL A 333 -4.51 -4.19 20.23
CA VAL A 333 -4.29 -5.62 19.96
C VAL A 333 -4.39 -6.45 21.24
N ARG A 334 -3.78 -5.98 22.33
CA ARG A 334 -3.88 -6.67 23.63
C ARG A 334 -5.31 -6.76 24.15
N LYS A 335 -6.12 -5.71 23.98
CA LYS A 335 -7.53 -5.71 24.38
C LYS A 335 -8.36 -6.64 23.50
N LEU A 336 -8.13 -6.62 22.19
CA LEU A 336 -8.80 -7.47 21.20
C LEU A 336 -8.58 -8.95 21.48
N LEU A 337 -7.36 -9.33 21.88
CA LEU A 337 -6.98 -10.73 22.15
C LEU A 337 -7.30 -11.21 23.58
N ARG A 338 -7.99 -10.42 24.42
CA ARG A 338 -8.47 -10.93 25.72
C ARG A 338 -9.56 -11.97 25.49
N HIS A 339 -9.60 -13.05 26.28
CA HIS A 339 -10.63 -14.09 26.17
C HIS A 339 -12.06 -13.51 26.13
N SER A 340 -12.41 -12.61 27.05
CA SER A 340 -13.71 -11.94 27.08
C SER A 340 -14.02 -11.13 25.81
N SER A 341 -13.00 -10.53 25.20
CA SER A 341 -13.15 -9.77 23.95
C SER A 341 -13.30 -10.72 22.76
N ILE A 342 -12.55 -11.83 22.72
CA ILE A 342 -12.66 -12.85 21.69
C ILE A 342 -14.10 -13.41 21.67
N ASP A 343 -14.65 -13.72 22.85
CA ASP A 343 -16.03 -14.19 22.97
C ASP A 343 -17.04 -13.18 22.43
N LEU A 344 -16.90 -11.92 22.82
CA LEU A 344 -17.79 -10.84 22.38
C LEU A 344 -17.69 -10.56 20.88
N ILE A 345 -16.48 -10.59 20.30
CA ILE A 345 -16.26 -10.37 18.88
C ILE A 345 -16.89 -11.49 18.05
N LEU A 346 -16.66 -12.74 18.44
CA LEU A 346 -17.11 -13.89 17.67
C LEU A 346 -18.61 -14.15 17.83
N SER A 347 -19.25 -13.65 18.89
CA SER A 347 -20.70 -13.76 19.09
C SER A 347 -21.53 -12.89 18.12
N VAL A 348 -20.89 -11.96 17.41
CA VAL A 348 -21.51 -11.20 16.31
C VAL A 348 -21.94 -12.12 15.16
N PHE A 349 -21.27 -13.27 15.01
CA PHE A 349 -21.49 -14.19 13.90
C PHE A 349 -22.20 -15.47 14.35
N ALA A 350 -22.95 -16.10 13.45
CA ALA A 350 -23.54 -17.41 13.70
C ALA A 350 -22.44 -18.48 13.86
N PRO A 351 -22.53 -19.41 14.83
CA PRO A 351 -21.48 -20.41 15.07
C PRO A 351 -21.16 -21.26 13.84
N SER A 352 -19.87 -21.38 13.51
CA SER A 352 -19.36 -22.18 12.39
C SER A 352 -18.02 -22.84 12.72
N GLU A 353 -17.61 -23.82 11.91
CA GLU A 353 -16.28 -24.43 12.04
C GLU A 353 -15.16 -23.42 11.77
N GLU A 354 -15.39 -22.47 10.87
CA GLU A 354 -14.48 -21.38 10.57
C GLU A 354 -14.29 -20.48 11.80
N LEU A 355 -15.36 -20.09 12.48
CA LEU A 355 -15.24 -19.30 13.72
C LEU A 355 -14.54 -20.06 14.84
N ARG A 356 -14.76 -21.39 14.95
CA ARG A 356 -14.04 -22.24 15.91
C ARG A 356 -12.53 -22.24 15.64
N LYS A 357 -12.11 -22.30 14.38
CA LYS A 357 -10.69 -22.20 14.00
C LYS A 357 -10.14 -20.79 14.24
N MET A 358 -10.91 -19.74 13.92
CA MET A 358 -10.47 -18.36 14.13
C MET A 358 -10.29 -18.06 15.63
N ARG A 359 -11.21 -18.57 16.48
CA ARG A 359 -11.05 -18.56 17.93
C ARG A 359 -9.71 -19.15 18.37
N LYS A 360 -9.37 -20.35 17.88
CA LYS A 360 -8.07 -20.99 18.19
C LYS A 360 -6.89 -20.13 17.76
N VAL A 361 -6.96 -19.45 16.61
CA VAL A 361 -5.94 -18.51 16.15
C VAL A 361 -5.81 -17.32 17.12
N MET A 362 -6.92 -16.68 17.47
CA MET A 362 -6.93 -15.53 18.39
C MET A 362 -6.41 -15.90 19.79
N GLU A 363 -6.84 -17.02 20.34
CA GLU A 363 -6.38 -17.53 21.64
C GLU A 363 -4.88 -17.90 21.60
N SER A 364 -4.42 -18.50 20.50
CA SER A 364 -3.00 -18.79 20.29
C SER A 364 -2.16 -17.52 20.23
N LEU A 365 -2.65 -16.47 19.54
CA LEU A 365 -1.99 -15.17 19.50
C LEU A 365 -1.99 -14.50 20.88
N ALA A 366 -3.07 -14.62 21.65
CA ALA A 366 -3.16 -14.11 23.02
C ALA A 366 -2.11 -14.77 23.94
N PHE A 367 -1.99 -16.10 23.84
CA PHE A 367 -0.95 -16.86 24.54
C PHE A 367 0.45 -16.39 24.14
N LEU A 368 0.75 -16.35 22.84
CA LEU A 368 2.07 -15.92 22.36
C LEU A 368 2.42 -14.49 22.80
N MET A 369 1.45 -13.58 22.80
CA MET A 369 1.65 -12.21 23.26
C MET A 369 1.93 -12.14 24.77
N SER A 370 1.39 -13.08 25.56
CA SER A 370 1.71 -13.21 26.98
C SER A 370 3.08 -13.82 27.20
N GLU A 371 3.48 -14.76 26.36
CA GLU A 371 4.80 -15.38 26.35
C GLU A 371 5.91 -14.46 25.78
N ALA A 372 5.54 -13.32 25.21
CA ALA A 372 6.46 -12.27 24.77
C ALA A 372 7.01 -11.41 25.94
N ASP A 373 7.17 -12.00 27.13
CA ASP A 373 7.60 -11.35 28.37
C ASP A 373 9.13 -11.39 28.61
N ASN A 374 9.55 -10.83 29.74
CA ASN A 374 10.96 -10.70 30.12
C ASN A 374 11.54 -11.95 30.81
N ARG A 375 10.75 -13.02 30.96
CA ARG A 375 11.21 -14.24 31.63
C ARG A 375 12.22 -14.99 30.75
N ILE A 376 13.08 -15.75 31.42
CA ILE A 376 13.89 -16.78 30.76
C ILE A 376 12.97 -17.99 30.56
N LYS A 377 12.94 -18.51 29.33
CA LYS A 377 12.11 -19.64 28.93
C LYS A 377 12.91 -20.93 29.01
N SER A 378 12.33 -21.90 29.72
CA SER A 378 12.83 -23.28 29.76
C SER A 378 12.62 -23.97 28.40
N ASP A 379 13.23 -25.13 28.21
CA ASP A 379 12.99 -25.90 26.97
C ASP A 379 11.52 -26.30 26.81
N GLU A 380 10.83 -26.63 27.91
CA GLU A 380 9.40 -26.95 27.94
C GLU A 380 8.54 -25.75 27.56
N ASP A 381 8.86 -24.55 28.04
CA ASP A 381 8.17 -23.33 27.64
C ASP A 381 8.32 -23.08 26.14
N ILE A 382 9.52 -23.29 25.60
CA ILE A 382 9.79 -23.11 24.16
C ILE A 382 9.04 -24.17 23.34
N ASP A 383 8.92 -25.42 23.81
CA ASP A 383 8.12 -26.45 23.17
C ASP A 383 6.62 -26.09 23.14
N LYS A 384 6.09 -25.55 24.24
CA LYS A 384 4.70 -25.03 24.28
C LYS A 384 4.51 -23.90 23.27
N ILE A 385 5.45 -22.96 23.19
CA ILE A 385 5.42 -21.88 22.20
C ILE A 385 5.46 -22.45 20.77
N ALA A 386 6.32 -23.44 20.50
CA ALA A 386 6.41 -24.09 19.19
C ALA A 386 5.09 -24.76 18.77
N ASN A 387 4.46 -25.49 19.70
CA ASN A 387 3.15 -26.10 19.47
C ASN A 387 2.07 -25.06 19.16
N THR A 388 2.06 -23.94 19.88
CA THR A 388 1.11 -22.84 19.62
C THR A 388 1.35 -22.18 18.26
N VAL A 389 2.61 -21.97 17.85
CA VAL A 389 2.95 -21.48 16.51
C VAL A 389 2.44 -22.45 15.44
N ASN A 390 2.63 -23.75 15.61
CA ASN A 390 2.12 -24.77 14.69
C ASN A 390 0.59 -24.75 14.59
N LEU A 391 -0.10 -24.52 15.71
CA LEU A 391 -1.57 -24.38 15.73
C LEU A 391 -2.03 -23.16 14.93
N ILE A 392 -1.33 -22.03 15.00
CA ILE A 392 -1.61 -20.85 14.17
C ILE A 392 -1.41 -21.19 12.68
N VAL A 393 -0.28 -21.81 12.32
CA VAL A 393 0.02 -22.20 10.93
C VAL A 393 -1.09 -23.10 10.36
N PHE A 394 -1.46 -24.15 11.12
CA PHE A 394 -2.48 -25.11 10.72
C PHE A 394 -3.84 -24.44 10.51
N ASN A 395 -4.35 -23.71 11.50
CA ASN A 395 -5.69 -23.10 11.40
C ASN A 395 -5.74 -21.99 10.34
N LEU A 396 -4.70 -21.17 10.19
CA LEU A 396 -4.68 -20.10 9.18
C LEU A 396 -4.64 -20.66 7.75
N ARG A 397 -3.87 -21.73 7.51
CA ARG A 397 -3.85 -22.37 6.19
C ARG A 397 -5.21 -22.88 5.75
N ASP A 398 -5.94 -23.44 6.70
CA ASP A 398 -7.24 -24.03 6.44
C ASP A 398 -8.34 -22.96 6.30
N LEU A 399 -8.32 -21.93 7.16
CA LEU A 399 -9.27 -20.82 7.12
C LEU A 399 -9.11 -19.89 5.92
N GLN A 400 -7.86 -19.58 5.57
CA GLN A 400 -7.52 -18.50 4.66
C GLN A 400 -6.46 -18.91 3.64
N PRO A 401 -6.64 -20.03 2.90
CA PRO A 401 -5.61 -20.63 2.04
C PRO A 401 -5.10 -19.68 0.95
N ASN A 402 -5.93 -18.73 0.53
CA ASN A 402 -5.66 -17.82 -0.58
C ASN A 402 -5.17 -16.43 -0.14
N VAL A 403 -5.05 -16.18 1.18
CA VAL A 403 -4.53 -14.92 1.70
C VAL A 403 -3.01 -14.91 1.56
N THR A 404 -2.45 -13.73 1.26
CA THR A 404 -1.02 -13.55 1.05
C THR A 404 -0.20 -13.76 2.33
N VAL A 405 0.98 -14.37 2.20
CA VAL A 405 1.94 -14.51 3.30
C VAL A 405 2.67 -13.20 3.58
N THR A 406 2.61 -12.72 4.82
CA THR A 406 3.35 -11.55 5.28
C THR A 406 4.73 -11.93 5.82
N PRO A 407 5.75 -11.05 5.71
CA PRO A 407 7.07 -11.27 6.34
C PRO A 407 6.99 -11.47 7.86
N LYS A 408 6.06 -10.78 8.53
CA LYS A 408 5.83 -10.91 9.98
C LYS A 408 5.32 -12.30 10.35
N LEU A 409 4.39 -12.87 9.57
CA LEU A 409 3.94 -14.25 9.79
C LEU A 409 5.08 -15.26 9.57
N HIS A 410 5.89 -15.08 8.53
CA HIS A 410 7.07 -15.92 8.30
C HIS A 410 8.11 -15.80 9.44
N LEU A 411 8.40 -14.59 9.91
CA LEU A 411 9.31 -14.38 11.05
C LEU A 411 8.81 -15.09 12.31
N LEU A 412 7.52 -15.00 12.61
CA LEU A 412 6.91 -15.72 13.73
C LEU A 412 7.03 -17.24 13.55
N ALA A 413 6.66 -17.75 12.38
CA ALA A 413 6.54 -19.19 12.13
C ALA A 413 7.90 -19.90 12.00
N ALA A 414 8.85 -19.30 11.27
CA ALA A 414 10.13 -19.93 10.95
C ALA A 414 11.27 -19.55 11.91
N HIS A 415 11.23 -18.36 12.51
CA HIS A 415 12.41 -17.79 13.20
C HIS A 415 12.24 -17.58 14.70
N LEU A 416 11.02 -17.61 15.24
CA LEU A 416 10.80 -17.43 16.69
C LEU A 416 11.45 -18.55 17.51
N ILE A 417 11.24 -19.81 17.13
CA ILE A 417 11.73 -20.95 17.93
C ILE A 417 13.27 -21.03 17.91
N PRO A 418 13.96 -20.95 16.75
CA PRO A 418 15.42 -20.86 16.74
C PRO A 418 15.96 -19.72 17.59
N PHE A 419 15.33 -18.53 17.51
CA PHE A 419 15.72 -17.38 18.32
C PHE A 419 15.56 -17.65 19.83
N LEU A 420 14.44 -18.23 20.25
CA LEU A 420 14.18 -18.58 21.64
C LEU A 420 15.15 -19.65 22.18
N ARG A 421 15.50 -20.66 21.39
CA ARG A 421 16.49 -21.68 21.80
C ARG A 421 17.87 -21.06 22.05
N LYS A 422 18.25 -20.09 21.22
CA LYS A 422 19.54 -19.38 21.33
C LYS A 422 19.58 -18.37 22.47
N HIS A 423 18.50 -17.60 22.65
CA HIS A 423 18.51 -16.44 23.53
C HIS A 423 17.69 -16.58 24.81
N ARG A 424 16.89 -17.64 24.91
CA ARG A 424 16.06 -18.01 26.07
C ARG A 424 15.06 -16.95 26.50
N SER A 425 14.85 -15.87 25.75
CA SER A 425 13.87 -14.84 26.06
C SER A 425 13.48 -14.09 24.80
N TRP A 426 12.21 -13.73 24.71
CA TRP A 426 11.70 -12.89 23.63
C TRP A 426 11.60 -11.43 24.06
N GLY A 427 11.13 -11.14 25.28
CA GLY A 427 10.72 -9.80 25.71
C GLY A 427 11.75 -8.98 26.47
N ARG A 428 12.84 -9.57 26.97
CA ARG A 428 13.94 -8.82 27.62
C ARG A 428 14.49 -7.68 26.76
N MET A 429 14.26 -7.75 25.45
CA MET A 429 14.67 -6.80 24.45
C MET A 429 13.48 -6.55 23.53
N THR A 430 12.76 -5.45 23.77
CA THR A 430 11.46 -5.17 23.16
C THR A 430 11.34 -3.74 22.64
N GLU A 431 10.64 -3.60 21.52
CA GLU A 431 10.31 -2.30 20.90
C GLU A 431 9.40 -1.44 21.79
N GLN A 432 8.70 -2.04 22.76
CA GLN A 432 7.76 -1.31 23.63
C GLN A 432 8.45 -0.22 24.47
N GLY A 433 9.71 -0.45 24.88
CA GLY A 433 10.50 0.58 25.56
C GLY A 433 10.80 1.78 24.66
N LEU A 434 11.05 1.53 23.36
CA LEU A 434 11.30 2.57 22.37
C LEU A 434 10.03 3.40 22.10
N GLU A 435 8.87 2.75 21.97
CA GLU A 435 7.59 3.47 21.78
C GLU A 435 7.21 4.33 22.98
N SER A 436 7.52 3.86 24.19
CA SER A 436 7.32 4.66 25.41
C SER A 436 8.21 5.90 25.40
N LEU A 437 9.45 5.77 24.93
CA LEU A 437 10.37 6.90 24.77
C LEU A 437 9.90 7.89 23.70
N HIS A 438 9.34 7.41 22.58
CA HIS A 438 8.75 8.29 21.55
C HIS A 438 7.66 9.20 22.12
N ALA A 439 6.77 8.67 22.96
CA ALA A 439 5.73 9.47 23.60
C ALA A 439 6.32 10.57 24.51
N ILE A 440 7.39 10.26 25.25
CA ILE A 440 8.09 11.24 26.09
C ILE A 440 8.73 12.32 25.20
N ILE A 441 9.45 11.93 24.13
CA ILE A 441 10.07 12.86 23.20
C ILE A 441 9.03 13.81 22.60
N ASN A 442 7.90 13.30 22.12
CA ASN A 442 6.84 14.14 21.53
C ASN A 442 6.29 15.18 22.52
N ASN A 443 6.08 14.77 23.78
CA ASN A 443 5.67 15.70 24.84
C ASN A 443 6.73 16.76 25.13
N LEU A 444 8.01 16.39 25.15
CA LEU A 444 9.11 17.32 25.35
C LEU A 444 9.29 18.27 24.17
N THR A 445 9.12 17.79 22.93
CA THR A 445 9.13 18.63 21.73
C THR A 445 8.05 19.71 21.81
N ASN A 446 6.84 19.36 22.24
CA ASN A 446 5.76 20.34 22.46
C ASN A 446 6.10 21.30 23.60
N ARG A 447 6.64 20.80 24.72
CA ARG A 447 7.05 21.63 25.86
C ARG A 447 8.10 22.68 25.47
N PHE A 448 9.05 22.33 24.61
CA PHE A 448 10.09 23.22 24.11
C PHE A 448 9.76 23.81 22.73
N ALA A 449 8.50 23.79 22.28
CA ALA A 449 8.13 24.27 20.95
C ALA A 449 8.39 25.78 20.74
N SER A 450 8.45 26.56 21.83
CA SER A 450 8.78 27.98 21.79
C SER A 450 10.28 28.26 21.56
N VAL A 451 11.15 27.26 21.71
CA VAL A 451 12.60 27.38 21.49
C VAL A 451 12.88 27.31 20.00
N ARG A 452 13.11 28.47 19.38
CA ARG A 452 13.29 28.60 17.92
C ARG A 452 14.61 27.99 17.40
N ASP A 453 15.65 27.96 18.23
CA ASP A 453 16.90 27.27 17.89
C ASP A 453 16.70 25.76 18.06
N THR A 454 16.64 25.06 16.92
CA THR A 454 16.48 23.60 16.86
C THR A 454 17.57 22.88 17.67
N ARG A 455 18.83 23.33 17.62
CA ARG A 455 19.91 22.67 18.36
C ARG A 455 19.70 22.79 19.86
N LEU A 456 19.36 23.98 20.33
CA LEU A 456 19.05 24.22 21.74
C LEU A 456 17.81 23.44 22.18
N GLN A 457 16.76 23.39 21.35
CA GLN A 457 15.54 22.63 21.62
C GLN A 457 15.86 21.15 21.85
N TYR A 458 16.61 20.50 20.95
CA TYR A 458 16.98 19.10 21.13
C TYR A 458 17.93 18.88 22.31
N LEU A 459 18.82 19.84 22.62
CA LEU A 459 19.68 19.77 23.80
C LEU A 459 18.85 19.79 25.10
N LEU A 460 17.82 20.64 25.17
CA LEU A 460 16.89 20.68 26.31
C LEU A 460 16.06 19.40 26.43
N ILE A 461 15.63 18.81 25.30
CA ILE A 461 14.97 17.50 25.28
C ILE A 461 15.91 16.43 25.85
N LEU A 462 17.16 16.36 25.37
CA LEU A 462 18.15 15.37 25.84
C LEU A 462 18.49 15.56 27.32
N GLN A 463 18.66 16.80 27.78
CA GLN A 463 18.87 17.11 29.20
C GLN A 463 17.69 16.62 30.05
N GLN A 464 16.47 16.91 29.61
CA GLN A 464 15.27 16.48 30.32
C GLN A 464 15.12 14.96 30.31
N LEU A 465 15.46 14.27 29.21
CA LEU A 465 15.54 12.81 29.15
C LEU A 465 16.57 12.25 30.13
N GLY A 466 17.72 12.90 30.27
CA GLY A 466 18.73 12.55 31.29
C GLY A 466 18.19 12.62 32.71
N ASN A 467 17.28 13.55 33.00
CA ASN A 467 16.64 13.70 34.31
C ASN A 467 15.56 12.64 34.60
N TYR A 468 14.98 12.00 33.57
CA TYR A 468 13.96 10.97 33.77
C TYR A 468 14.52 9.67 34.40
N ASN A 469 15.84 9.53 34.51
CA ASN A 469 16.55 8.40 35.12
C ASN A 469 15.95 7.02 34.74
N LEU A 470 15.60 6.84 33.47
CA LEU A 470 14.94 5.63 32.94
C LEU A 470 15.88 4.42 32.84
N LEU A 471 17.15 4.54 33.23
CA LEU A 471 18.20 3.55 32.98
C LEU A 471 18.70 2.80 34.21
N PHE A 472 18.41 3.23 35.44
CA PHE A 472 18.81 2.48 36.64
C PHE A 472 17.86 2.76 37.83
N ASP A 473 16.91 1.86 38.06
CA ASP A 473 16.57 1.39 39.42
C ASP A 473 15.69 0.13 39.40
N THR A 474 16.32 -1.05 39.37
CA THR A 474 15.83 -2.16 40.20
C THR A 474 17.06 -2.74 40.85
N GLY A 475 17.31 -2.35 42.10
CA GLY A 475 18.38 -2.85 42.96
C GLY A 475 18.29 -4.35 43.28
N ILE A 476 18.22 -5.21 42.27
CA ILE A 476 18.47 -6.65 42.42
C ILE A 476 19.90 -6.89 41.96
N SER A 477 20.79 -6.99 42.95
CA SER A 477 22.08 -7.65 42.82
C SER A 477 21.86 -9.01 42.13
N MET A 478 22.39 -9.18 40.93
CA MET A 478 22.58 -10.51 40.39
C MET A 478 23.64 -11.17 41.27
N SER A 479 23.19 -12.08 42.15
CA SER A 479 24.10 -12.87 42.95
C SER A 479 25.01 -13.70 42.03
N PRO A 480 26.28 -13.95 42.38
CA PRO A 480 27.23 -14.57 41.45
C PRO A 480 27.06 -16.08 41.25
N ASN A 481 26.04 -16.73 41.81
CA ASN A 481 25.92 -18.19 41.79
C ASN A 481 24.49 -18.64 41.44
N SER A 482 24.24 -18.89 40.16
CA SER A 482 23.30 -19.91 39.64
C SER A 482 23.51 -20.11 38.14
#